data_AF-A0A6A7SKP8-F1
#
_entry.id   AF-A0A6A7SKP8-F1
#
_cell.length_a   1.000
_cell.length_b   1.000
_cell.length_c   1.000
_cell.angle_alpha   90.00
_cell.angle_beta   90.00
_cell.angle_gamma   90.00
#
_symmetry.space_group_name_H-M   'P 1'
#
loop_
_entity.id
_entity.type
_entity.pdbx_description
1 polymer ?
#
loop_
_entity_poly.entity_id
_entity_poly.type
_entity_poly.pdbx_seq_one_letter_code
_entity_poly.pdbx_strand_id
1 'polypeptide(L)'
;MYPAPGENPEAFVDAVAALVAEERVDVLLPVGDLTTALVLGGCERFAGVGLPCPPREAFETVTDKARLAVLAAERGVPVPSTRAFDTGAAALAASDSLSYPVVIKPARSQTAVDGQWLALPVVHAADAGELAAQLGAVPGYADVPVLVQQRLTGEGRGVFALYDRGRAVTFFAHRRLRERPPSGGVSVLSESVPAAPELVDAADRILSAVGWHGVAMAEFKLDAAGRAHLLEINGRFWGSLQLAVDAGVDFPLMACRLALGQDPAPPAGYRTGCRSRWLLGDLDSLYLRWRDGRRWARRGELAGAAARFLRLFERGTRYDVNRLEDLGPFLHECRYYLRGGAK
;
A
#
# COMPACT_ATOMS: atom_id res chain seq x y z
N MET A 1 25.17 -5.24 7.41
CA MET A 1 24.06 -6.13 7.78
C MET A 1 23.45 -5.56 9.06
N TYR A 2 22.14 -5.35 9.13
CA TYR A 2 21.47 -4.73 10.30
C TYR A 2 20.51 -5.73 10.98
N PRO A 3 20.21 -5.59 12.28
CA PRO A 3 19.20 -6.38 12.98
C PRO A 3 17.81 -6.28 12.32
N ALA A 4 17.00 -7.32 12.42
CA ALA A 4 15.64 -7.27 11.90
C ALA A 4 14.83 -6.16 12.61
N PRO A 5 14.22 -5.21 11.87
CA PRO A 5 13.55 -4.05 12.46
C PRO A 5 12.37 -4.43 13.36
N GLY A 6 11.73 -5.57 13.11
CA GLY A 6 10.63 -6.09 13.91
C GLY A 6 11.06 -6.88 15.16
N GLU A 7 12.35 -7.22 15.32
CA GLU A 7 12.84 -7.98 16.46
C GLU A 7 13.57 -7.08 17.46
N ASN A 8 14.40 -6.15 16.96
CA ASN A 8 15.11 -5.18 17.79
C ASN A 8 15.11 -3.79 17.13
N PRO A 9 14.03 -3.01 17.33
CA PRO A 9 13.86 -1.69 16.69
C PRO A 9 14.99 -0.70 16.97
N GLU A 10 15.43 -0.57 18.22
CA GLU A 10 16.50 0.36 18.60
C GLU A 10 17.83 -0.05 17.98
N ALA A 11 18.22 -1.34 18.08
CA ALA A 11 19.46 -1.81 17.49
C ALA A 11 19.46 -1.72 15.95
N PHE A 12 18.29 -1.83 15.32
CA PHE A 12 18.13 -1.54 13.89
C PHE A 12 18.46 -0.08 13.58
N VAL A 13 17.85 0.87 14.30
CA VAL A 13 18.08 2.31 14.09
C VAL A 13 19.55 2.67 14.32
N ASP A 14 20.16 2.18 15.41
CA ASP A 14 21.56 2.43 15.72
C ASP A 14 22.51 1.86 14.64
N ALA A 15 22.23 0.65 14.14
CA ALA A 15 23.01 0.05 13.06
C ALA A 15 22.90 0.84 11.74
N VAL A 16 21.71 1.35 11.40
CA VAL A 16 21.53 2.19 10.21
C VAL A 16 22.25 3.53 10.37
N ALA A 17 22.18 4.17 11.55
CA ALA A 17 22.89 5.42 11.81
C ALA A 17 24.42 5.25 11.74
N ALA A 18 24.94 4.13 12.25
CA ALA A 18 26.36 3.79 12.13
C ALA A 18 26.80 3.64 10.66
N LEU A 19 26.01 2.92 9.84
CA LEU A 19 26.27 2.77 8.41
C LEU A 19 26.22 4.10 7.65
N VAL A 20 25.25 4.95 7.98
CA VAL A 20 25.14 6.30 7.41
C VAL A 20 26.40 7.12 7.67
N ALA A 21 26.94 7.06 8.89
CA ALA A 21 28.16 7.76 9.26
C ALA A 21 29.42 7.14 8.61
N GLU A 22 29.54 5.81 8.62
CA GLU A 22 30.66 5.07 8.05
C GLU A 22 30.79 5.28 6.54
N GLU A 23 29.68 5.15 5.82
CA GLU A 23 29.62 5.24 4.36
C GLU A 23 29.41 6.69 3.87
N ARG A 24 29.26 7.65 4.78
CA ARG A 24 28.98 9.08 4.49
C ARG A 24 27.78 9.25 3.57
N VAL A 25 26.66 8.61 3.93
CA VAL A 25 25.43 8.62 3.15
C VAL A 25 24.78 10.02 3.15
N ASP A 26 24.54 10.58 1.97
CA ASP A 26 23.88 11.87 1.82
C ASP A 26 22.34 11.79 1.93
N VAL A 27 21.74 10.67 1.53
CA VAL A 27 20.28 10.49 1.48
C VAL A 27 19.87 9.12 2.03
N LEU A 28 18.92 9.11 2.96
CA LEU A 28 18.31 7.89 3.49
C LEU A 28 16.87 7.76 3.00
N LEU A 29 16.56 6.66 2.29
CA LEU A 29 15.22 6.34 1.82
C LEU A 29 14.66 5.11 2.53
N PRO A 30 13.83 5.27 3.58
CA PRO A 30 13.11 4.14 4.13
C PRO A 30 11.99 3.71 3.16
N VAL A 31 11.92 2.40 2.88
CA VAL A 31 11.03 1.85 1.83
C VAL A 31 9.84 1.04 2.37
N GLY A 32 9.75 0.80 3.69
CA GLY A 32 8.68 0.04 4.32
C GLY A 32 8.04 0.79 5.49
N ASP A 33 6.77 0.53 5.78
CA ASP A 33 6.02 1.27 6.81
C ASP A 33 6.72 1.24 8.18
N LEU A 34 7.18 0.06 8.62
CA LEU A 34 7.91 -0.11 9.87
C LEU A 34 9.25 0.64 9.87
N THR A 35 10.06 0.47 8.82
CA THR A 35 11.38 1.12 8.77
C THR A 35 11.25 2.64 8.70
N THR A 36 10.26 3.17 7.99
CA THR A 36 9.95 4.61 7.99
C THR A 36 9.54 5.08 9.39
N ALA A 37 8.65 4.35 10.08
CA ALA A 37 8.25 4.69 11.44
C ALA A 37 9.44 4.72 12.42
N LEU A 38 10.34 3.73 12.33
CA LEU A 38 11.53 3.65 13.19
C LEU A 38 12.53 4.78 12.91
N VAL A 39 12.81 5.06 11.63
CA VAL A 39 13.69 6.17 11.23
C VAL A 39 13.12 7.52 11.70
N LEU A 40 11.81 7.73 11.56
CA LEU A 40 11.15 8.94 12.06
C LEU A 40 11.13 9.03 13.60
N GLY A 41 11.12 7.88 14.29
CA GLY A 41 11.19 7.82 15.75
C GLY A 41 12.55 8.19 16.33
N GLY A 42 13.62 7.97 15.58
CA GLY A 42 15.00 8.32 15.95
C GLY A 42 15.65 9.31 14.97
N CYS A 43 14.88 10.27 14.45
CA CYS A 43 15.30 11.15 13.36
C CYS A 43 16.52 12.01 13.71
N GLU A 44 16.74 12.30 14.99
CA GLU A 44 17.90 13.02 15.52
C GLU A 44 19.24 12.33 15.21
N ARG A 45 19.25 11.00 15.11
CA ARG A 45 20.44 10.21 14.77
C ARG A 45 20.84 10.35 13.29
N PHE A 46 19.95 10.87 12.46
CA PHE A 46 20.16 11.08 11.03
C PHE A 46 20.31 12.58 10.69
N ALA A 47 20.68 13.41 11.67
CA ALA A 47 20.90 14.83 11.45
C ALA A 47 21.95 15.07 10.35
N GLY A 48 21.62 15.95 9.40
CA GLY A 48 22.50 16.26 8.25
C GLY A 48 22.32 15.35 7.03
N VAL A 49 21.55 14.28 7.15
CA VAL A 49 21.18 13.40 6.02
C VAL A 49 19.89 13.89 5.39
N GLY A 50 19.83 13.91 4.06
CA GLY A 50 18.60 14.14 3.32
C GLY A 50 17.59 13.03 3.60
N LEU A 51 16.50 13.38 4.28
CA LEU A 51 15.42 12.45 4.63
C LEU A 51 14.10 12.97 4.05
N PRO A 52 13.68 12.51 2.85
CA PRO A 52 12.44 12.94 2.24
C PRO A 52 11.26 12.19 2.86
N CYS A 53 11.00 12.46 4.14
CA CYS A 53 9.92 11.87 4.92
C CYS A 53 9.16 12.98 5.66
N PRO A 54 7.86 12.77 5.95
CA PRO A 54 7.05 13.77 6.63
C PRO A 54 7.45 13.86 8.12
N PRO A 55 6.98 14.90 8.84
CA PRO A 55 7.02 14.88 10.30
C PRO A 55 6.39 13.61 10.86
N ARG A 56 6.93 13.09 11.98
CA ARG A 56 6.47 11.84 12.61
C ARG A 56 4.96 11.81 12.83
N GLU A 57 4.40 12.87 13.38
CA GLU A 57 2.95 12.97 13.64
C GLU A 57 2.11 12.92 12.36
N ALA A 58 2.59 13.53 11.28
CA ALA A 58 1.93 13.47 9.98
C ALA A 58 1.96 12.03 9.44
N PHE A 59 3.12 11.35 9.50
CA PHE A 59 3.23 9.93 9.14
C PHE A 59 2.26 9.05 9.93
N GLU A 60 2.24 9.21 11.26
CA GLU A 60 1.38 8.42 12.14
C GLU A 60 -0.10 8.69 11.95
N THR A 61 -0.48 9.93 11.61
CA THR A 61 -1.88 10.29 11.33
C THR A 61 -2.35 9.68 10.01
N VAL A 62 -1.52 9.72 8.97
CA VAL A 62 -1.89 9.30 7.61
C VAL A 62 -1.83 7.78 7.44
N THR A 63 -0.86 7.11 8.05
CA THR A 63 -0.69 5.65 7.91
C THR A 63 -1.56 4.82 8.85
N ASP A 64 -2.09 5.45 9.91
CA ASP A 64 -3.09 4.86 10.78
C ASP A 64 -4.49 5.05 10.17
N LYS A 65 -5.10 3.93 9.75
CA LYS A 65 -6.36 3.96 9.01
C LYS A 65 -7.53 4.55 9.81
N ALA A 66 -7.49 4.48 11.15
CA ALA A 66 -8.52 5.07 11.99
C ALA A 66 -8.36 6.59 12.04
N ARG A 67 -7.14 7.08 12.31
CA ARG A 67 -6.82 8.52 12.32
C ARG A 67 -7.02 9.15 10.94
N LEU A 68 -6.63 8.46 9.88
CA LEU A 68 -6.84 8.88 8.49
C LEU A 68 -8.34 9.04 8.18
N ALA A 69 -9.19 8.11 8.63
CA ALA A 69 -10.63 8.21 8.38
C ALA A 69 -11.26 9.43 9.06
N VAL A 70 -10.82 9.77 10.28
CA VAL A 70 -11.24 11.00 10.98
C VAL A 70 -10.78 12.24 10.22
N LEU A 71 -9.48 12.32 9.89
CA LEU A 71 -8.92 13.43 9.11
C LEU A 71 -9.62 13.58 7.75
N ALA A 72 -9.92 12.48 7.07
CA ALA A 72 -10.62 12.50 5.80
C ALA A 72 -12.03 13.09 5.93
N ALA A 73 -12.77 12.70 6.97
CA ALA A 73 -14.08 13.27 7.26
C ALA A 73 -14.01 14.78 7.52
N GLU A 74 -13.05 15.24 8.33
CA GLU A 74 -12.81 16.67 8.61
C GLU A 74 -12.48 17.48 7.36
N ARG A 75 -11.82 16.86 6.36
CA ARG A 75 -11.44 17.48 5.09
C ARG A 75 -12.46 17.26 3.97
N GLY A 76 -13.61 16.65 4.28
CA GLY A 76 -14.66 16.37 3.31
C GLY A 76 -14.24 15.37 2.22
N VAL A 77 -13.28 14.50 2.50
CA VAL A 77 -12.83 13.43 1.61
C VAL A 77 -13.65 12.17 1.90
N PRO A 78 -14.39 11.63 0.92
CA PRO A 78 -15.20 10.43 1.14
C PRO A 78 -14.33 9.23 1.54
N VAL A 79 -14.75 8.54 2.59
CA VAL A 79 -14.23 7.23 3.01
C VAL A 79 -15.39 6.23 3.03
N PRO A 80 -15.14 4.91 2.96
CA PRO A 80 -16.21 3.95 3.19
C PRO A 80 -16.71 4.05 4.64
N SER A 81 -17.97 3.69 4.91
CA SER A 81 -18.48 3.67 6.29
C SER A 81 -17.56 2.81 7.15
N THR A 82 -17.03 3.38 8.23
CA THR A 82 -15.96 2.79 9.03
C THR A 82 -16.28 2.93 10.52
N ARG A 83 -16.11 1.84 11.27
CA ARG A 83 -16.12 1.84 12.73
C ARG A 83 -14.79 1.29 13.22
N ALA A 84 -14.11 2.06 14.07
CA ALA A 84 -12.90 1.63 14.77
C ALA A 84 -13.30 1.00 16.11
N PHE A 85 -12.60 -0.07 16.48
CA PHE A 85 -12.75 -0.77 17.74
C PHE A 85 -11.37 -0.98 18.36
N ASP A 86 -11.28 -0.79 19.67
CA ASP A 86 -10.01 -0.97 20.40
C ASP A 86 -9.53 -2.43 20.40
N THR A 87 -10.45 -3.38 20.24
CA THR A 87 -10.17 -4.82 20.15
C THR A 87 -11.10 -5.52 19.15
N GLY A 88 -10.65 -6.64 18.59
CA GLY A 88 -11.52 -7.54 17.83
C GLY A 88 -12.68 -8.08 18.67
N ALA A 89 -12.47 -8.32 19.97
CA ALA A 89 -13.55 -8.72 20.88
C ALA A 89 -14.66 -7.66 20.97
N ALA A 90 -14.31 -6.37 21.01
CA ALA A 90 -15.29 -5.29 20.99
C ALA A 90 -16.02 -5.20 19.63
N ALA A 91 -15.32 -5.46 18.52
CA ALA A 91 -15.95 -5.55 17.20
C ALA A 91 -16.96 -6.71 17.13
N LEU A 92 -16.62 -7.86 17.71
CA LEU A 92 -17.51 -9.02 17.82
C LEU A 92 -18.76 -8.70 18.64
N ALA A 93 -18.61 -8.06 19.80
CA ALA A 93 -19.76 -7.67 20.62
C ALA A 93 -20.72 -6.71 19.91
N ALA A 94 -20.22 -5.95 18.93
CA ALA A 94 -21.02 -5.03 18.12
C ALA A 94 -21.56 -5.65 16.82
N SER A 95 -21.36 -6.96 16.57
CA SER A 95 -21.61 -7.61 15.27
C SER A 95 -23.00 -7.36 14.70
N ASP A 96 -24.01 -7.37 15.55
CA ASP A 96 -25.43 -7.28 15.16
C ASP A 96 -25.84 -5.85 14.77
N SER A 97 -25.01 -4.86 15.13
CA SER A 97 -25.23 -3.44 14.82
C SER A 97 -24.48 -2.95 13.57
N LEU A 98 -23.81 -3.87 12.86
CA LEU A 98 -23.03 -3.56 11.67
C LEU A 98 -23.85 -3.73 10.38
N SER A 99 -23.54 -2.91 9.37
CA SER A 99 -24.11 -3.03 8.03
C SER A 99 -23.20 -3.84 7.12
N TYR A 100 -23.62 -5.05 6.78
CA TYR A 100 -22.87 -5.99 5.95
C TYR A 100 -23.12 -5.77 4.44
N PRO A 101 -22.18 -6.18 3.55
CA PRO A 101 -20.89 -6.85 3.83
C PRO A 101 -19.79 -5.90 4.31
N VAL A 102 -18.87 -6.42 5.13
CA VAL A 102 -17.77 -5.65 5.72
C VAL A 102 -16.40 -6.25 5.42
N VAL A 103 -15.38 -5.40 5.58
CA VAL A 103 -13.96 -5.72 5.59
C VAL A 103 -13.44 -5.44 7.00
N ILE A 104 -12.69 -6.38 7.56
CA ILE A 104 -12.01 -6.25 8.84
C ILE A 104 -10.52 -6.09 8.53
N LYS A 105 -9.91 -5.03 9.05
CA LYS A 105 -8.51 -4.69 8.83
C LYS A 105 -7.87 -4.15 10.11
N PRO A 106 -6.58 -4.39 10.36
CA PRO A 106 -5.90 -3.71 11.47
C PRO A 106 -5.83 -2.20 11.18
N ALA A 107 -5.75 -1.39 12.22
CA ALA A 107 -5.55 0.07 12.06
C ALA A 107 -4.23 0.40 11.34
N ARG A 108 -3.20 -0.42 11.57
CA ARG A 108 -1.88 -0.29 10.96
C ARG A 108 -1.51 -1.57 10.23
N SER A 109 -0.76 -1.44 9.14
CA SER A 109 -0.29 -2.59 8.33
C SER A 109 0.56 -3.58 9.14
N GLN A 110 1.26 -3.08 10.16
CA GLN A 110 2.01 -3.86 11.13
C GLN A 110 1.66 -3.36 12.53
N THR A 111 1.35 -4.28 13.44
CA THR A 111 0.97 -3.96 14.83
C THR A 111 1.82 -4.81 15.77
N ALA A 112 2.33 -4.20 16.84
CA ALA A 112 3.03 -4.92 17.89
C ALA A 112 2.02 -5.66 18.79
N VAL A 113 2.17 -6.98 18.91
CA VAL A 113 1.41 -7.84 19.81
C VAL A 113 2.43 -8.59 20.66
N ASP A 114 2.36 -8.44 21.98
CA ASP A 114 3.28 -9.05 22.94
C ASP A 114 4.78 -8.81 22.62
N GLY A 115 5.11 -7.62 22.11
CA GLY A 115 6.48 -7.25 21.72
C GLY A 115 6.94 -7.79 20.36
N GLN A 116 6.07 -8.51 19.63
CA GLN A 116 6.34 -8.98 18.27
C GLN A 116 5.53 -8.20 17.23
N TRP A 117 6.16 -7.80 16.13
CA TRP A 117 5.46 -7.15 15.04
C TRP A 117 4.73 -8.17 14.16
N LEU A 118 3.41 -8.06 14.10
CA LEU A 118 2.55 -8.91 13.28
C LEU A 118 1.95 -8.11 12.12
N ALA A 119 2.01 -8.70 10.92
CA ALA A 119 1.23 -8.26 9.76
C ALA A 119 -0.08 -9.03 9.73
N LEU A 120 -1.18 -8.38 10.12
CA LEU A 120 -2.49 -9.01 10.14
C LEU A 120 -3.20 -8.89 8.78
N PRO A 121 -3.81 -9.97 8.28
CA PRO A 121 -4.42 -9.98 6.96
C PRO A 121 -5.75 -9.21 6.96
N VAL A 122 -6.04 -8.52 5.86
CA VAL A 122 -7.39 -8.00 5.61
C VAL A 122 -8.35 -9.16 5.33
N VAL A 123 -9.46 -9.23 6.03
CA VAL A 123 -10.45 -10.31 5.91
C VAL A 123 -11.85 -9.76 5.65
N HIS A 124 -12.72 -10.57 5.04
CA HIS A 124 -14.06 -10.16 4.64
C HIS A 124 -15.12 -10.97 5.40
N ALA A 125 -16.25 -10.33 5.69
CA ALA A 125 -17.42 -10.97 6.27
C ALA A 125 -18.70 -10.50 5.59
N ALA A 126 -19.51 -11.45 5.11
CA ALA A 126 -20.80 -11.20 4.49
C ALA A 126 -21.94 -11.02 5.51
N ASP A 127 -21.75 -11.50 6.74
CA ASP A 127 -22.70 -11.40 7.85
C ASP A 127 -21.98 -11.49 9.21
N ALA A 128 -22.75 -11.40 10.30
CA ALA A 128 -22.24 -11.46 11.66
C ALA A 128 -21.59 -12.80 12.04
N GLY A 129 -22.11 -13.91 11.49
CA GLY A 129 -21.53 -15.24 11.72
C GLY A 129 -20.16 -15.38 11.06
N GLU A 130 -20.01 -14.89 9.84
CA GLU A 130 -18.71 -14.83 9.16
C GLU A 130 -17.74 -13.89 9.89
N LEU A 131 -18.20 -12.74 10.39
CA LEU A 131 -17.35 -11.81 11.16
C LEU A 131 -16.79 -12.50 12.41
N ALA A 132 -17.64 -13.20 13.16
CA ALA A 132 -17.21 -13.98 14.33
C ALA A 132 -16.18 -15.05 13.96
N ALA A 133 -16.42 -15.77 12.85
CA ALA A 133 -15.49 -16.78 12.36
C ALA A 133 -14.13 -16.18 11.95
N GLN A 134 -14.11 -15.03 11.27
CA GLN A 134 -12.86 -14.37 10.86
C GLN A 134 -12.06 -13.87 12.08
N LEU A 135 -12.71 -13.23 13.05
CA LEU A 135 -12.05 -12.72 14.25
C LEU A 135 -11.49 -13.85 15.12
N GLY A 136 -12.15 -15.02 15.15
CA GLY A 136 -11.65 -16.19 15.87
C GLY A 136 -10.58 -16.99 15.12
N ALA A 137 -10.56 -16.96 13.78
CA ALA A 137 -9.66 -17.77 12.97
C ALA A 137 -8.28 -17.13 12.75
N VAL A 138 -8.16 -15.81 12.84
CA VAL A 138 -6.89 -15.10 12.63
C VAL A 138 -6.24 -14.82 14.00
N PRO A 139 -5.10 -15.45 14.30
CA PRO A 139 -4.40 -15.20 15.57
C PRO A 139 -4.06 -13.72 15.75
N GLY A 140 -4.35 -13.20 16.94
CA GLY A 140 -4.09 -11.81 17.32
C GLY A 140 -5.21 -10.82 16.99
N TYR A 141 -6.19 -11.14 16.12
CA TYR A 141 -7.25 -10.17 15.80
C TYR A 141 -8.13 -9.82 16.99
N ALA A 142 -8.34 -10.75 17.92
CA ALA A 142 -9.15 -10.55 19.11
C ALA A 142 -8.62 -9.43 20.01
N ASP A 143 -7.30 -9.28 20.08
CA ASP A 143 -6.61 -8.48 21.12
C ASP A 143 -6.04 -7.16 20.59
N VAL A 144 -6.16 -6.89 19.29
CA VAL A 144 -5.63 -5.66 18.67
C VAL A 144 -6.74 -4.71 18.20
N PRO A 145 -6.43 -3.41 18.02
CA PRO A 145 -7.32 -2.48 17.36
C PRO A 145 -7.67 -2.90 15.93
N VAL A 146 -8.97 -2.94 15.63
CA VAL A 146 -9.50 -3.30 14.31
C VAL A 146 -10.43 -2.23 13.77
N LEU A 147 -10.45 -2.09 12.45
CA LEU A 147 -11.46 -1.34 11.73
C LEU A 147 -12.40 -2.31 11.04
N VAL A 148 -13.69 -2.11 11.27
CA VAL A 148 -14.74 -2.74 10.48
C VAL A 148 -15.28 -1.70 9.51
N GLN A 149 -15.10 -1.96 8.22
CA GLN A 149 -15.36 -1.02 7.14
C GLN A 149 -16.30 -1.60 6.10
N GLN A 150 -17.17 -0.79 5.51
CA GLN A 150 -18.01 -1.16 4.39
C GLN A 150 -17.17 -1.74 3.25
N ARG A 151 -17.60 -2.90 2.72
CA ARG A 151 -16.93 -3.51 1.58
C ARG A 151 -17.35 -2.84 0.26
N LEU A 152 -16.38 -2.21 -0.40
CA LEU A 152 -16.53 -1.67 -1.76
C LEU A 152 -15.98 -2.64 -2.81
N THR A 153 -16.73 -2.86 -3.88
CA THR A 153 -16.38 -3.83 -4.94
C THR A 153 -16.05 -3.21 -6.29
N GLY A 154 -16.04 -1.87 -6.39
CA GLY A 154 -15.70 -1.19 -7.63
C GLY A 154 -14.21 -1.21 -7.96
N GLU A 155 -13.83 -0.45 -8.97
CA GLU A 155 -12.46 -0.39 -9.47
C GLU A 155 -11.52 0.25 -8.44
N GLY A 156 -10.31 -0.30 -8.30
CA GLY A 156 -9.25 0.29 -7.49
C GLY A 156 -8.48 1.34 -8.27
N ARG A 157 -8.32 2.53 -7.70
CA ARG A 157 -7.56 3.65 -8.25
C ARG A 157 -6.48 4.04 -7.25
N GLY A 158 -5.34 4.50 -7.74
CA GLY A 158 -4.25 4.98 -6.88
C GLY A 158 -3.70 6.29 -7.43
N VAL A 159 -3.45 7.24 -6.54
CA VAL A 159 -2.79 8.51 -6.82
C VAL A 159 -1.48 8.55 -6.07
N PHE A 160 -0.40 8.64 -6.83
CA PHE A 160 0.97 8.66 -6.33
C PHE A 160 1.39 10.12 -6.30
N ALA A 161 2.10 10.53 -5.26
CA ALA A 161 2.50 11.90 -5.10
C ALA A 161 3.88 12.02 -4.46
N LEU A 162 4.53 13.15 -4.74
CA LEU A 162 5.73 13.62 -4.05
C LEU A 162 5.39 15.00 -3.50
N TYR A 163 5.71 15.25 -2.24
CA TYR A 163 5.49 16.54 -1.59
C TYR A 163 6.77 17.15 -1.02
N ASP A 164 6.84 18.47 -1.09
CA ASP A 164 7.79 19.30 -0.35
C ASP A 164 7.03 20.08 0.73
N ARG A 165 7.06 19.58 1.97
CA ARG A 165 6.53 20.24 3.18
C ARG A 165 5.12 20.84 2.97
N GLY A 166 4.18 19.99 2.56
CA GLY A 166 2.78 20.33 2.33
C GLY A 166 2.48 20.90 0.95
N ARG A 167 3.48 21.00 0.05
CA ARG A 167 3.26 21.40 -1.35
C ARG A 167 3.47 20.22 -2.28
N ALA A 168 2.47 19.91 -3.10
CA ALA A 168 2.60 18.88 -4.11
C ALA A 168 3.65 19.25 -5.16
N VAL A 169 4.56 18.31 -5.45
CA VAL A 169 5.58 18.42 -6.50
C VAL A 169 5.07 17.80 -7.80
N THR A 170 4.47 16.61 -7.71
CA THR A 170 3.91 15.90 -8.87
C THR A 170 2.88 14.86 -8.46
N PHE A 171 2.04 14.47 -9.41
CA PHE A 171 1.08 13.38 -9.26
C PHE A 171 1.18 12.40 -10.42
N PHE A 172 0.93 11.14 -10.13
CA PHE A 172 0.75 10.08 -11.11
C PHE A 172 -0.45 9.22 -10.71
N ALA A 173 -1.20 8.68 -11.67
CA ALA A 173 -2.35 7.85 -11.35
C ALA A 173 -2.34 6.52 -12.08
N HIS A 174 -2.89 5.51 -11.41
CA HIS A 174 -3.13 4.20 -12.01
C HIS A 174 -4.53 3.67 -11.69
N ARG A 175 -4.94 2.66 -12.46
CA ARG A 175 -6.03 1.75 -12.10
C ARG A 175 -5.51 0.33 -11.93
N ARG A 176 -6.11 -0.40 -11.00
CA ARG A 176 -5.84 -1.82 -10.76
C ARG A 176 -6.70 -2.65 -11.70
N LEU A 177 -6.05 -3.43 -12.56
CA LEU A 177 -6.73 -4.35 -13.47
C LEU A 177 -6.87 -5.74 -12.87
N ARG A 178 -5.88 -6.18 -12.08
CA ARG A 178 -5.91 -7.46 -11.33
C ARG A 178 -5.21 -7.31 -9.99
N GLU A 179 -5.69 -8.04 -9.00
CA GLU A 179 -5.24 -8.01 -7.60
C GLU A 179 -4.96 -9.43 -7.06
N ARG A 180 -4.08 -9.55 -6.06
CA ARG A 180 -3.82 -10.76 -5.25
C ARG A 180 -4.03 -10.42 -3.76
N PRO A 181 -5.03 -11.01 -3.08
CA PRO A 181 -6.06 -11.89 -3.62
C PRO A 181 -7.04 -11.15 -4.57
N PRO A 182 -7.79 -11.89 -5.40
CA PRO A 182 -8.81 -11.37 -6.32
C PRO A 182 -9.86 -10.43 -5.72
N SER A 183 -10.09 -10.52 -4.42
CA SER A 183 -11.17 -9.84 -3.71
C SER A 183 -10.78 -8.44 -3.22
N GLY A 184 -9.54 -8.01 -3.44
CA GLY A 184 -8.93 -6.81 -2.87
C GLY A 184 -7.62 -7.20 -2.19
N GLY A 185 -6.52 -6.62 -2.68
CA GLY A 185 -5.16 -6.97 -2.26
C GLY A 185 -4.13 -6.19 -3.06
N VAL A 186 -2.91 -6.72 -3.13
CA VAL A 186 -1.83 -6.08 -3.90
C VAL A 186 -2.13 -6.12 -5.40
N SER A 187 -1.84 -5.03 -6.10
CA SER A 187 -2.01 -4.96 -7.55
C SER A 187 -0.97 -5.85 -8.25
N VAL A 188 -1.43 -6.78 -9.08
CA VAL A 188 -0.57 -7.67 -9.89
C VAL A 188 -0.58 -7.31 -11.38
N LEU A 189 -1.58 -6.53 -11.79
CA LEU A 189 -1.62 -5.87 -13.09
C LEU A 189 -2.26 -4.50 -12.91
N SER A 190 -1.55 -3.44 -13.30
CA SER A 190 -2.05 -2.07 -13.27
C SER A 190 -1.78 -1.32 -14.56
N GLU A 191 -2.51 -0.23 -14.76
CA GLU A 191 -2.40 0.63 -15.94
C GLU A 191 -2.35 2.10 -15.53
N SER A 192 -1.40 2.85 -16.09
CA SER A 192 -1.32 4.31 -15.96
C SER A 192 -2.53 4.97 -16.60
N VAL A 193 -3.15 5.92 -15.93
CA VAL A 193 -4.35 6.63 -16.39
C VAL A 193 -4.18 8.12 -16.09
N PRO A 194 -4.94 9.02 -16.74
CA PRO A 194 -4.93 10.43 -16.34
C PRO A 194 -5.21 10.57 -14.84
N ALA A 195 -4.49 11.48 -14.18
CA ALA A 195 -4.73 11.83 -12.78
C ALA A 195 -6.03 12.64 -12.70
N ALA A 196 -7.11 11.94 -12.35
CA ALA A 196 -8.43 12.54 -12.28
C ALA A 196 -8.44 13.66 -11.21
N PRO A 197 -8.88 14.90 -11.56
CA PRO A 197 -8.79 16.04 -10.66
C PRO A 197 -9.42 15.80 -9.29
N GLU A 198 -10.53 15.06 -9.23
CA GLU A 198 -11.22 14.74 -7.99
C GLU A 198 -10.41 13.84 -7.04
N LEU A 199 -9.60 12.92 -7.58
CA LEU A 199 -8.73 12.05 -6.76
C LEU A 199 -7.49 12.80 -6.30
N VAL A 200 -6.96 13.68 -7.16
CA VAL A 200 -5.82 14.55 -6.84
C VAL A 200 -6.21 15.52 -5.74
N ASP A 201 -7.34 16.21 -5.87
CA ASP A 201 -7.87 17.12 -4.85
C ASP A 201 -8.12 16.38 -3.52
N ALA A 202 -8.72 15.19 -3.56
CA ALA A 202 -8.92 14.38 -2.36
C ALA A 202 -7.59 14.02 -1.66
N ALA A 203 -6.56 13.61 -2.41
CA ALA A 203 -5.25 13.32 -1.83
C ALA A 203 -4.58 14.59 -1.29
N ASP A 204 -4.66 15.69 -2.01
CA ASP A 204 -4.01 16.96 -1.67
C ASP A 204 -4.59 17.59 -0.41
N ARG A 205 -5.92 17.57 -0.23
CA ARG A 205 -6.57 18.05 0.99
C ARG A 205 -6.09 17.35 2.27
N ILE A 206 -5.65 16.11 2.16
CA ILE A 206 -5.10 15.35 3.29
C ILE A 206 -3.61 15.65 3.46
N LEU A 207 -2.82 15.45 2.41
CA LEU A 207 -1.36 15.51 2.48
C LEU A 207 -0.86 16.95 2.72
N SER A 208 -1.47 17.95 2.09
CA SER A 208 -1.14 19.36 2.33
C SER A 208 -1.51 19.79 3.75
N ALA A 209 -2.64 19.31 4.27
CA ALA A 209 -3.12 19.69 5.61
C ALA A 209 -2.21 19.22 6.75
N VAL A 210 -1.48 18.12 6.56
CA VAL A 210 -0.52 17.59 7.54
C VAL A 210 0.92 18.02 7.26
N GLY A 211 1.14 18.89 6.26
CA GLY A 211 2.48 19.33 5.89
C GLY A 211 3.36 18.19 5.35
N TRP A 212 2.77 17.26 4.60
CA TRP A 212 3.46 16.04 4.14
C TRP A 212 4.75 16.34 3.39
N HIS A 213 5.77 15.49 3.54
CA HIS A 213 7.03 15.59 2.81
C HIS A 213 7.47 14.20 2.35
N GLY A 214 7.99 14.09 1.13
CA GLY A 214 8.35 12.81 0.52
C GLY A 214 7.22 12.16 -0.26
N VAL A 215 7.38 10.87 -0.53
CA VAL A 215 6.46 10.10 -1.38
C VAL A 215 5.21 9.65 -0.62
N ALA A 216 4.10 9.55 -1.32
CA ALA A 216 2.87 8.95 -0.82
C ALA A 216 2.08 8.29 -1.95
N MET A 217 1.28 7.28 -1.63
CA MET A 217 0.26 6.73 -2.53
C MET A 217 -1.09 6.68 -1.81
N ALA A 218 -2.03 7.49 -2.26
CA ALA A 218 -3.42 7.43 -1.84
C ALA A 218 -4.17 6.35 -2.65
N GLU A 219 -4.79 5.40 -1.95
CA GLU A 219 -5.57 4.32 -2.53
C GLU A 219 -7.06 4.60 -2.44
N PHE A 220 -7.76 4.50 -3.55
CA PHE A 220 -9.19 4.73 -3.67
C PHE A 220 -9.91 3.49 -4.22
N LYS A 221 -11.16 3.32 -3.83
CA LYS A 221 -12.10 2.38 -4.46
C LYS A 221 -13.33 3.13 -4.93
N LEU A 222 -13.82 2.80 -6.12
CA LEU A 222 -15.08 3.34 -6.60
C LEU A 222 -16.27 2.59 -5.97
N ASP A 223 -17.34 3.29 -5.62
CA ASP A 223 -18.62 2.69 -5.29
C ASP A 223 -19.41 2.32 -6.57
N ALA A 224 -20.62 1.77 -6.40
CA ALA A 224 -21.48 1.39 -7.53
C ALA A 224 -21.96 2.59 -8.38
N ALA A 225 -21.93 3.80 -7.81
CA ALA A 225 -22.25 5.05 -8.50
C ALA A 225 -21.00 5.70 -9.14
N GLY A 226 -19.83 5.06 -9.03
CA GLY A 226 -18.56 5.58 -9.56
C GLY A 226 -17.89 6.63 -8.68
N ARG A 227 -18.39 6.87 -7.46
CA ARG A 227 -17.76 7.82 -6.52
C ARG A 227 -16.55 7.18 -5.85
N ALA A 228 -15.46 7.91 -5.76
CA ALA A 228 -14.24 7.44 -5.14
C ALA A 228 -14.27 7.60 -3.61
N HIS A 229 -13.85 6.55 -2.91
CA HIS A 229 -13.65 6.55 -1.46
C HIS A 229 -12.20 6.23 -1.15
N LEU A 230 -11.56 7.07 -0.32
CA LEU A 230 -10.21 6.86 0.17
C LEU A 230 -10.17 5.65 1.12
N LEU A 231 -9.31 4.68 0.83
CA LEU A 231 -9.14 3.47 1.62
C LEU A 231 -8.00 3.58 2.62
N GLU A 232 -6.86 4.08 2.14
CA GLU A 232 -5.61 4.26 2.87
C GLU A 232 -4.66 5.18 2.11
N ILE A 233 -3.63 5.67 2.80
CA ILE A 233 -2.48 6.34 2.18
C ILE A 233 -1.21 5.65 2.66
N ASN A 234 -0.42 5.16 1.71
CA ASN A 234 0.88 4.56 1.96
C ASN A 234 1.94 5.66 2.01
N GLY A 235 2.58 5.86 3.16
CA GLY A 235 3.63 6.87 3.36
C GLY A 235 5.04 6.43 2.95
N ARG A 236 5.13 5.54 1.96
CA ARG A 236 6.38 4.94 1.45
C ARG A 236 6.21 4.50 -0.01
N PHE A 237 7.28 4.03 -0.63
CA PHE A 237 7.23 3.45 -1.97
C PHE A 237 6.29 2.24 -2.04
N TRP A 238 5.53 2.13 -3.13
CA TRP A 238 4.50 1.12 -3.32
C TRP A 238 4.94 0.06 -4.34
N GLY A 239 4.29 -1.11 -4.33
CA GLY A 239 4.70 -2.23 -5.18
C GLY A 239 4.66 -1.93 -6.68
N SER A 240 3.69 -1.13 -7.14
CA SER A 240 3.58 -0.70 -8.55
C SER A 240 4.40 0.55 -8.87
N LEU A 241 5.52 0.81 -8.18
CA LEU A 241 6.39 1.97 -8.42
C LEU A 241 6.91 2.00 -9.85
N GLN A 242 7.34 0.83 -10.36
CA GLN A 242 7.94 0.70 -11.69
C GLN A 242 6.99 1.17 -12.80
N LEU A 243 5.67 1.09 -12.60
CA LEU A 243 4.69 1.63 -13.54
C LEU A 243 4.88 3.14 -13.78
N ALA A 244 5.09 3.90 -12.71
CA ALA A 244 5.27 5.35 -12.80
C ALA A 244 6.59 5.68 -13.52
N VAL A 245 7.67 4.99 -13.16
CA VAL A 245 8.99 5.13 -13.81
C VAL A 245 8.89 4.81 -15.30
N ASP A 246 8.27 3.68 -15.65
CA ASP A 246 8.05 3.26 -17.04
C ASP A 246 7.13 4.22 -17.82
N ALA A 247 6.27 4.99 -17.14
CA ALA A 247 5.43 6.03 -17.72
C ALA A 247 6.13 7.39 -17.85
N GLY A 248 7.31 7.56 -17.24
CA GLY A 248 8.14 8.76 -17.31
C GLY A 248 8.20 9.59 -16.01
N VAL A 249 7.71 9.07 -14.88
CA VAL A 249 7.71 9.73 -13.56
C VAL A 249 8.62 8.98 -12.60
N ASP A 250 9.87 9.43 -12.48
CA ASP A 250 10.90 8.79 -11.65
C ASP A 250 10.85 9.29 -10.19
N PHE A 251 9.91 8.75 -9.41
CA PHE A 251 9.74 9.11 -7.99
C PHE A 251 11.01 8.93 -7.16
N PRO A 252 11.79 7.83 -7.27
CA PRO A 252 13.05 7.68 -6.55
C PRO A 252 14.04 8.79 -6.82
N LEU A 253 14.29 9.11 -8.09
CA LEU A 253 15.23 10.18 -8.46
C LEU A 253 14.74 11.54 -7.96
N MET A 254 13.46 11.85 -8.13
CA MET A 254 12.89 13.11 -7.65
C MET A 254 12.93 13.22 -6.12
N ALA A 255 12.68 12.13 -5.39
CA ALA A 255 12.78 12.09 -3.93
C ALA A 255 14.23 12.31 -3.45
N CYS A 256 15.22 11.71 -4.13
CA CYS A 256 16.65 11.96 -3.84
C CYS A 256 17.03 13.42 -4.10
N ARG A 257 16.64 13.99 -5.24
CA ARG A 257 16.90 15.41 -5.56
C ARG A 257 16.28 16.32 -4.50
N LEU A 258 15.02 16.06 -4.14
CA LEU A 258 14.33 16.80 -3.10
C LEU A 258 15.05 16.72 -1.76
N ALA A 259 15.50 15.53 -1.36
CA ALA A 259 16.26 15.30 -0.13
C ALA A 259 17.60 16.06 -0.09
N LEU A 260 18.24 16.21 -1.26
CA LEU A 260 19.48 16.97 -1.44
C LEU A 260 19.25 18.48 -1.57
N GLY A 261 18.01 18.97 -1.45
CA GLY A 261 17.67 20.38 -1.66
C GLY A 261 17.79 20.85 -3.11
N GLN A 262 17.83 19.92 -4.06
CA GLN A 262 17.86 20.19 -5.49
C GLN A 262 16.45 20.31 -6.07
N ASP A 263 16.31 20.92 -7.24
CA ASP A 263 15.05 20.90 -7.99
C ASP A 263 14.69 19.45 -8.35
N PRO A 264 13.54 18.91 -7.91
CA PRO A 264 13.09 17.57 -8.31
C PRO A 264 12.93 17.43 -9.83
N ALA A 265 12.68 18.54 -10.54
CA ALA A 265 12.42 18.59 -11.98
C ALA A 265 11.29 17.62 -12.41
N PRO A 266 10.07 17.79 -11.88
CA PRO A 266 8.95 16.92 -12.24
C PRO A 266 8.62 17.02 -13.73
N PRO A 267 8.24 15.92 -14.39
CA PRO A 267 7.88 15.96 -15.80
C PRO A 267 6.56 16.74 -16.00
N ALA A 268 6.44 17.43 -17.13
CA ALA A 268 5.22 18.18 -17.49
C ALA A 268 3.97 17.28 -17.68
N GLY A 269 4.19 15.97 -17.87
CA GLY A 269 3.17 14.96 -18.00
C GLY A 269 3.78 13.57 -18.10
N TYR A 270 2.94 12.54 -18.16
CA TYR A 270 3.38 11.15 -18.27
C TYR A 270 2.55 10.38 -19.29
N ARG A 271 3.09 9.26 -19.75
CA ARG A 271 2.39 8.39 -20.70
C ARG A 271 1.27 7.64 -19.99
N THR A 272 0.06 7.73 -20.54
CA THR A 272 -1.10 6.94 -20.11
C THR A 272 -1.21 5.67 -20.95
N GLY A 273 -1.93 4.66 -20.44
CA GLY A 273 -2.06 3.34 -21.08
C GLY A 273 -0.84 2.41 -20.96
N CYS A 274 0.25 2.84 -20.30
CA CYS A 274 1.32 1.94 -19.88
C CYS A 274 0.79 0.94 -18.85
N ARG A 275 1.20 -0.32 -18.95
CA ARG A 275 0.84 -1.40 -18.02
C ARG A 275 2.06 -1.99 -17.36
N SER A 276 1.91 -2.36 -16.10
CA SER A 276 2.92 -3.05 -15.30
C SER A 276 2.30 -4.33 -14.73
N ARG A 277 3.00 -5.44 -14.91
CA ARG A 277 2.55 -6.78 -14.55
C ARG A 277 3.58 -7.49 -13.67
N TRP A 278 3.15 -7.91 -12.50
CA TRP A 278 3.89 -8.86 -11.67
C TRP A 278 3.46 -10.28 -12.04
N LEU A 279 4.29 -10.99 -12.81
CA LEU A 279 3.89 -12.26 -13.44
C LEU A 279 3.57 -13.36 -12.42
N LEU A 280 4.44 -13.57 -11.42
CA LEU A 280 4.23 -14.62 -10.42
C LEU A 280 3.07 -14.29 -9.49
N GLY A 281 2.92 -13.02 -9.07
CA GLY A 281 1.73 -12.60 -8.31
C GLY A 281 0.42 -12.77 -9.10
N ASP A 282 0.45 -12.55 -10.41
CA ASP A 282 -0.70 -12.76 -11.28
C ASP A 282 -1.02 -14.25 -11.48
N LEU A 283 0.01 -15.10 -11.51
CA LEU A 283 -0.15 -16.57 -11.49
C LEU A 283 -0.77 -17.02 -10.16
N ASP A 284 -0.30 -16.50 -9.04
CA ASP A 284 -0.88 -16.75 -7.73
C ASP A 284 -2.33 -16.28 -7.65
N SER A 285 -2.65 -15.10 -8.20
CA SER A 285 -4.03 -14.61 -8.26
C SER A 285 -4.92 -15.59 -9.04
N LEU A 286 -4.44 -16.15 -10.16
CA LEU A 286 -5.13 -17.19 -10.91
C LEU A 286 -5.28 -18.49 -10.09
N TYR A 287 -4.23 -18.93 -9.41
CA TYR A 287 -4.24 -20.11 -8.55
C TYR A 287 -5.27 -19.96 -7.41
N LEU A 288 -5.29 -18.82 -6.73
CA LEU A 288 -6.27 -18.50 -5.68
C LEU A 288 -7.70 -18.54 -6.23
N ARG A 289 -7.96 -17.97 -7.41
CA ARG A 289 -9.27 -18.08 -8.08
C ARG A 289 -9.69 -19.53 -8.34
N TRP A 290 -8.74 -20.39 -8.71
CA TRP A 290 -9.02 -21.81 -8.94
C TRP A 290 -9.27 -22.56 -7.64
N ARG A 291 -8.37 -22.45 -6.66
CA ARG A 291 -8.42 -23.18 -5.39
C ARG A 291 -9.69 -22.86 -4.61
N ASP A 292 -10.05 -21.59 -4.55
CA ASP A 292 -11.15 -21.09 -3.73
C ASP A 292 -12.32 -20.62 -4.62
N GLY A 293 -12.47 -21.22 -5.80
CA GLY A 293 -13.46 -20.82 -6.80
C GLY A 293 -14.90 -20.72 -6.26
N ARG A 294 -15.27 -21.52 -5.25
CA ARG A 294 -16.59 -21.38 -4.59
C ARG A 294 -16.78 -20.05 -3.87
N ARG A 295 -15.71 -19.40 -3.40
CA ARG A 295 -15.72 -18.08 -2.76
C ARG A 295 -15.59 -16.93 -3.77
N TRP A 296 -14.91 -17.13 -4.91
CA TRP A 296 -14.47 -16.00 -5.76
C TRP A 296 -14.75 -16.10 -7.26
N ALA A 297 -15.20 -17.23 -7.80
CA ALA A 297 -15.41 -17.38 -9.24
C ALA A 297 -16.53 -18.37 -9.59
N ARG A 298 -17.51 -17.95 -10.40
CA ARG A 298 -18.46 -18.89 -11.02
C ARG A 298 -17.74 -19.80 -12.02
N ARG A 299 -18.19 -21.05 -12.17
CA ARG A 299 -17.71 -22.00 -13.21
C ARG A 299 -17.91 -21.36 -14.60
N GLY A 300 -16.88 -20.76 -15.16
CA GLY A 300 -16.90 -19.97 -16.41
C GLY A 300 -15.96 -18.76 -16.36
N GLU A 301 -15.86 -18.11 -15.20
CA GLU A 301 -14.93 -17.00 -14.99
C GLU A 301 -13.47 -17.44 -14.98
N LEU A 302 -13.20 -18.69 -14.57
CA LEU A 302 -11.86 -19.24 -14.50
C LEU A 302 -11.22 -19.46 -15.88
N ALA A 303 -11.96 -19.98 -16.85
CA ALA A 303 -11.46 -20.17 -18.21
C ALA A 303 -11.11 -18.81 -18.85
N GLY A 304 -11.96 -17.80 -18.65
CA GLY A 304 -11.67 -16.42 -19.05
C GLY A 304 -10.47 -15.82 -18.31
N ALA A 305 -10.30 -16.10 -17.02
CA ALA A 305 -9.15 -15.65 -16.24
C ALA A 305 -7.85 -16.29 -16.73
N ALA A 306 -7.85 -17.60 -17.00
CA ALA A 306 -6.71 -18.32 -17.58
C ALA A 306 -6.36 -17.77 -18.98
N ALA A 307 -7.36 -17.58 -19.85
CA ALA A 307 -7.15 -17.00 -21.17
C ALA A 307 -6.55 -15.58 -21.09
N ARG A 308 -6.99 -14.75 -20.14
CA ARG A 308 -6.40 -13.42 -19.89
C ARG A 308 -4.98 -13.50 -19.33
N PHE A 309 -4.71 -14.46 -18.46
CA PHE A 309 -3.36 -14.67 -17.91
C PHE A 309 -2.36 -15.04 -19.02
N LEU A 310 -2.75 -15.87 -19.97
CA LEU A 310 -1.90 -16.30 -21.09
C LEU A 310 -1.56 -15.18 -22.10
N ARG A 311 -2.16 -13.99 -21.97
CA ARG A 311 -1.81 -12.83 -22.79
C ARG A 311 -0.49 -12.21 -22.30
N LEU A 312 0.61 -12.87 -22.60
CA LEU A 312 1.94 -12.49 -22.11
C LEU A 312 2.55 -11.27 -22.84
N PHE A 313 2.08 -10.98 -24.06
CA PHE A 313 2.67 -9.97 -24.94
C PHE A 313 1.68 -8.85 -25.30
N GLU A 314 0.85 -8.41 -24.33
CA GLU A 314 -0.05 -7.29 -24.56
C GLU A 314 0.72 -5.99 -24.80
N ARG A 315 0.35 -5.25 -25.85
CA ARG A 315 0.95 -3.95 -26.19
C ARG A 315 0.91 -3.00 -24.98
N GLY A 316 2.03 -2.33 -24.73
CA GLY A 316 2.16 -1.38 -23.62
C GLY A 316 2.38 -2.02 -22.25
N THR A 317 2.47 -3.36 -22.16
CA THR A 317 2.73 -4.07 -20.90
C THR A 317 4.22 -4.32 -20.71
N ARG A 318 4.72 -3.93 -19.55
CA ARG A 318 6.04 -4.27 -19.03
C ARG A 318 5.89 -5.14 -17.79
N TYR A 319 6.92 -5.92 -17.49
CA TYR A 319 6.93 -6.82 -16.33
C TYR A 319 7.74 -6.21 -15.21
N ASP A 320 7.28 -6.28 -13.97
CA ASP A 320 7.98 -5.60 -12.86
C ASP A 320 9.33 -6.25 -12.58
N VAL A 321 9.35 -7.58 -12.49
CA VAL A 321 10.51 -8.37 -12.10
C VAL A 321 11.18 -9.06 -13.31
N ASN A 322 10.40 -9.43 -14.33
CA ASN A 322 10.87 -10.21 -15.47
C ASN A 322 11.45 -9.29 -16.58
N ARG A 323 12.63 -8.70 -16.34
CA ARG A 323 13.33 -7.85 -17.31
C ARG A 323 14.48 -8.63 -17.96
N LEU A 324 14.56 -8.62 -19.29
CA LEU A 324 15.66 -9.30 -20.00
C LEU A 324 17.04 -8.68 -19.70
N GLU A 325 17.06 -7.38 -19.37
CA GLU A 325 18.26 -6.63 -19.03
C GLU A 325 18.72 -6.89 -17.58
N ASP A 326 17.83 -7.40 -16.71
CA ASP A 326 18.15 -7.77 -15.33
C ASP A 326 17.28 -8.95 -14.87
N LEU A 327 17.82 -10.16 -15.03
CA LEU A 327 17.17 -11.39 -14.60
C LEU A 327 17.38 -11.70 -13.11
N GLY A 328 18.22 -10.94 -12.40
CA GLY A 328 18.57 -11.19 -11.01
C GLY A 328 17.35 -11.23 -10.08
N PRO A 329 16.49 -10.17 -10.08
CA PRO A 329 15.26 -10.14 -9.31
C PRO A 329 14.34 -11.34 -9.59
N PHE A 330 14.19 -11.73 -10.86
CA PHE A 330 13.36 -12.86 -11.24
C PHE A 330 13.88 -14.19 -10.70
N LEU A 331 15.18 -14.44 -10.82
CA LEU A 331 15.80 -15.66 -10.29
C LEU A 331 15.69 -15.73 -8.77
N HIS A 332 15.85 -14.60 -8.08
CA HIS A 332 15.64 -14.51 -6.64
C HIS A 332 14.20 -14.84 -6.27
N GLU A 333 13.23 -14.24 -6.96
CA GLU A 333 11.80 -14.47 -6.74
C GLU A 333 11.42 -15.95 -6.96
N CYS A 334 11.88 -16.57 -8.05
CA CYS A 334 11.68 -18.00 -8.28
C CYS A 334 12.19 -18.87 -7.13
N ARG A 335 13.39 -18.59 -6.62
CA ARG A 335 13.96 -19.32 -5.47
C ARG A 335 13.15 -19.11 -4.19
N TYR A 336 12.66 -17.90 -3.98
CA TYR A 336 11.83 -17.56 -2.83
C TYR A 336 10.49 -18.31 -2.84
N TYR A 337 9.83 -18.36 -4.00
CA TYR A 337 8.61 -19.14 -4.22
C TYR A 337 8.83 -20.64 -3.98
N LEU A 338 9.90 -21.21 -4.52
CA LEU A 338 10.23 -22.63 -4.34
C LEU A 338 10.51 -23.02 -2.88
N ARG A 339 10.98 -22.08 -2.06
CA ARG A 339 11.22 -22.28 -0.62
C ARG A 339 9.96 -22.08 0.24
N GLY A 340 8.80 -21.84 -0.36
CA GLY A 340 7.54 -21.62 0.35
C GLY A 340 7.39 -20.23 0.97
N GLY A 341 8.20 -19.25 0.53
CA GLY A 341 8.14 -17.87 1.03
C GLY A 341 6.92 -17.09 0.55
N ALA A 342 6.25 -17.55 -0.52
CA ALA A 342 4.99 -16.96 -0.97
C ALA A 342 3.83 -17.53 -0.13
N LYS A 343 3.59 -16.95 1.04
CA LYS A 343 2.29 -17.04 1.72
C LYS A 343 1.50 -15.77 1.38
#